data_AF-G7IF58-F1
#
_entry.id   AF-G7IF58-F1
#
_cell.length_a   1.000
_cell.length_b   1.000
_cell.length_c   1.000
_cell.angle_alpha   90.00
_cell.angle_beta   90.00
_cell.angle_gamma   90.00
#
_symmetry.space_group_name_H-M   'P 1'
#
loop_
_entity.id
_entity.type
_entity.pdbx_description
1 polymer ?
#
loop_
_entity_poly.entity_id
_entity_poly.type
_entity_poly.pdbx_seq_one_letter_code
_entity_poly.pdbx_strand_id
1 'polypeptide(L)'
;MRSLAPFSYSAGRGPSKWARAGVSVTIGEVKNVQAYLTNLTRHGRLRGRNKVALLDCVETIADALDELHRSLNVLRRLSRRTFGTQMGDLNTWISAALTDQDTCLDGFQGENGRKIQLLQNRVLKAYYITSNALALVSKLATTGLGSISDP
;
A
#
# COMPACT_ATOMS: atom_id res chain seq x y z
N MET A 1 -4.57 10.01 -10.74
CA MET A 1 -4.23 9.81 -9.33
C MET A 1 -5.46 9.21 -8.65
N ARG A 2 -5.41 7.98 -8.13
CA ARG A 2 -6.55 7.45 -7.36
C ARG A 2 -6.50 8.10 -5.98
N SER A 3 -7.51 8.91 -5.68
CA SER A 3 -7.65 9.60 -4.41
C SER A 3 -8.81 9.02 -3.60
N LEU A 4 -8.91 9.45 -2.35
CA LEU A 4 -9.99 9.08 -1.45
C LEU A 4 -11.27 9.92 -1.66
N ALA A 5 -11.20 10.99 -2.45
CA ALA A 5 -12.32 11.91 -2.66
C ALA A 5 -13.63 11.24 -3.16
N PRO A 6 -13.59 10.22 -4.05
CA PRO A 6 -14.81 9.53 -4.48
C PRO A 6 -15.53 8.75 -3.37
N PHE A 7 -14.86 8.50 -2.23
CA PHE A 7 -15.43 7.74 -1.11
C PHE A 7 -16.09 8.63 -0.06
N SER A 8 -16.03 9.96 -0.18
CA SER A 8 -16.54 10.89 0.84
C SER A 8 -18.01 10.62 1.23
N TYR A 9 -18.86 10.35 0.23
CA TYR A 9 -20.27 10.03 0.47
C TYR A 9 -20.46 8.64 1.10
N SER A 10 -19.81 7.61 0.54
CA SER A 10 -20.01 6.23 0.99
C SER A 10 -19.36 5.93 2.34
N ALA A 11 -18.21 6.54 2.63
CA ALA A 11 -17.48 6.40 3.87
C ALA A 11 -18.06 7.28 4.99
N GLY A 12 -18.48 8.51 4.68
CA GLY A 12 -19.08 9.42 5.65
C GLY A 12 -18.24 9.56 6.92
N ARG A 13 -18.84 9.30 8.08
CA ARG A 13 -18.15 9.30 9.38
C ARG A 13 -17.58 7.94 9.81
N GLY A 14 -17.72 6.90 8.98
CA GLY A 14 -17.37 5.52 9.36
C GLY A 14 -15.87 5.23 9.22
N PRO A 15 -15.09 5.13 10.32
CA PRO A 15 -13.63 4.92 10.25
C PRO A 15 -13.27 3.61 9.57
N SER A 16 -14.10 2.56 9.74
CA SER A 16 -13.88 1.27 9.07
C SER A 16 -14.09 1.35 7.55
N LYS A 17 -15.00 2.22 7.09
CA LYS A 17 -15.21 2.46 5.66
C LYS A 17 -14.04 3.24 5.06
N TRP A 18 -13.54 4.24 5.77
CA TRP A 18 -12.34 4.98 5.35
C TRP A 18 -11.10 4.09 5.32
N ALA A 19 -10.86 3.26 6.34
CA ALA A 19 -9.74 2.30 6.33
C ALA A 19 -9.83 1.32 5.14
N ARG A 20 -11.02 0.77 4.86
CA ARG A 20 -11.27 -0.07 3.67
C ARG A 20 -10.98 0.66 2.35
N ALA A 21 -11.46 1.90 2.22
CA ALA A 21 -11.23 2.72 1.04
C ALA A 21 -9.74 3.04 0.86
N GLY A 22 -9.05 3.41 1.95
CA GLY A 22 -7.60 3.62 2.01
C GLY A 22 -6.84 2.46 1.42
N VAL A 23 -6.97 1.27 2.01
CA VAL A 23 -6.27 0.06 1.56
C VAL A 23 -6.65 -0.31 0.12
N SER A 24 -7.92 -0.14 -0.27
CA SER A 24 -8.36 -0.44 -1.65
C SER A 24 -7.73 0.50 -2.69
N VAL A 25 -7.60 1.78 -2.37
CA VAL A 25 -6.91 2.76 -3.23
C VAL A 25 -5.42 2.41 -3.32
N THR A 26 -4.79 2.08 -2.19
CA THR A 26 -3.39 1.65 -2.14
C THR A 26 -3.13 0.43 -3.02
N ILE A 27 -3.94 -0.63 -2.91
CA ILE A 27 -3.84 -1.82 -3.78
C ILE A 27 -3.87 -1.43 -5.25
N GLY A 28 -4.76 -0.51 -5.63
CA GLY A 28 -4.85 -0.02 -7.00
C GLY A 28 -3.58 0.68 -7.49
N GLU A 29 -2.96 1.49 -6.64
CA GLU A 29 -1.72 2.21 -6.98
C GLU A 29 -0.51 1.27 -6.99
N VAL A 30 -0.39 0.37 -6.02
CA VAL A 30 0.69 -0.64 -5.95
C VAL A 30 0.62 -1.61 -7.15
N LYS A 31 -0.58 -2.04 -7.56
CA LYS A 31 -0.75 -2.82 -8.82
C LYS A 31 -0.25 -2.07 -10.05
N ASN A 32 -0.52 -0.76 -10.14
CA ASN A 32 -0.02 0.04 -11.26
C ASN A 32 1.52 0.14 -11.25
N VAL A 33 2.12 0.23 -10.07
CA VAL A 33 3.58 0.19 -9.91
C VAL A 33 4.12 -1.17 -10.33
N GLN A 34 3.57 -2.28 -9.84
CA GLN A 34 3.98 -3.63 -10.20
C GLN A 34 3.94 -3.87 -11.72
N ALA A 35 2.85 -3.45 -12.38
CA ALA A 35 2.71 -3.54 -13.83
C ALA A 35 3.76 -2.72 -14.57
N TYR A 36 4.06 -1.50 -14.08
CA TYR A 36 5.12 -0.67 -14.63
C TYR A 36 6.51 -1.31 -14.49
N LEU A 37 6.84 -1.84 -13.31
CA LEU A 37 8.12 -2.50 -13.04
C LEU A 37 8.29 -3.74 -13.92
N THR A 38 7.24 -4.55 -14.05
CA THR A 38 7.21 -5.73 -14.93
C THR A 38 7.37 -5.35 -16.40
N ASN A 39 6.82 -4.21 -16.83
CA ASN A 39 7.08 -3.70 -18.18
C ASN A 39 8.54 -3.25 -18.34
N LEU A 40 9.09 -2.59 -17.31
CA LEU A 40 10.47 -2.13 -17.30
C LEU A 40 11.48 -3.28 -17.29
N THR A 41 11.18 -4.43 -16.67
CA THR A 41 12.07 -5.61 -16.74
C THR A 41 12.15 -6.16 -18.16
N ARG A 42 11.03 -6.16 -18.89
CA ARG A 42 10.95 -6.66 -20.27
C ARG A 42 11.52 -5.71 -21.32
N HIS A 43 11.27 -4.40 -21.18
CA HIS A 43 11.56 -3.42 -22.23
C HIS A 43 12.52 -2.30 -21.81
N GLY A 44 12.82 -2.18 -20.51
CA GLY A 44 13.61 -1.09 -19.95
C GLY A 44 15.10 -1.13 -20.29
N ARG A 45 15.62 -2.30 -20.70
CA ARG A 45 17.04 -2.52 -21.06
C ARG A 45 18.02 -2.04 -19.99
N LEU A 46 17.65 -2.09 -18.71
CA LEU A 46 18.57 -1.85 -17.59
C LEU A 46 19.64 -2.95 -17.55
N ARG A 47 20.84 -2.61 -17.07
CA ARG A 47 22.00 -3.50 -17.02
C ARG A 47 22.70 -3.40 -15.67
N GLY A 48 23.52 -4.41 -15.37
CA GLY A 48 24.32 -4.46 -14.14
C GLY A 48 23.46 -4.34 -12.88
N ARG A 49 23.95 -3.58 -11.90
CA ARG A 49 23.29 -3.32 -10.62
C ARG A 49 21.83 -2.88 -10.76
N ASN A 50 21.53 -1.99 -11.71
CA ASN A 50 20.18 -1.49 -11.96
C ASN A 50 19.18 -2.56 -12.44
N LYS A 51 19.66 -3.63 -13.09
CA LYS A 51 18.79 -4.75 -13.47
C LYS A 51 18.47 -5.62 -12.26
N VAL A 52 19.45 -5.87 -11.39
CA VAL A 52 19.28 -6.65 -10.15
C VAL A 52 18.31 -5.92 -9.23
N ALA A 53 18.56 -4.64 -8.92
CA ALA A 53 17.68 -3.82 -8.10
C ALA A 53 16.25 -3.73 -8.65
N LEU A 54 16.06 -3.77 -9.97
CA LEU A 54 14.73 -3.82 -10.57
C LEU A 54 14.02 -5.16 -10.35
N LEU A 55 14.73 -6.28 -10.39
CA LEU A 55 14.14 -7.58 -10.10
C LEU A 55 13.74 -7.67 -8.63
N ASP A 56 14.63 -7.24 -7.73
CA ASP A 56 14.35 -7.18 -6.29
C ASP A 56 13.14 -6.27 -6.01
N CYS A 57 13.08 -5.10 -6.65
CA CYS A 57 11.92 -4.21 -6.52
C CYS A 57 10.62 -4.83 -7.06
N VAL A 58 10.66 -5.69 -8.09
CA VAL A 58 9.45 -6.39 -8.55
C VAL A 58 8.95 -7.37 -7.49
N GLU A 59 9.87 -8.07 -6.80
CA GLU A 59 9.58 -9.01 -5.74
C GLU A 59 8.98 -8.29 -4.52
N THR A 60 9.66 -7.29 -3.97
CA THR A 60 9.17 -6.59 -2.77
C THR A 60 7.83 -5.87 -3.05
N ILE A 61 7.61 -5.33 -4.25
CA ILE A 61 6.31 -4.74 -4.60
C ILE A 61 5.20 -5.80 -4.74
N ALA A 62 5.54 -7.06 -5.07
CA ALA A 62 4.59 -8.16 -5.04
C ALA A 62 4.22 -8.55 -3.60
N ASP A 63 5.20 -8.62 -2.70
CA ASP A 63 4.98 -8.90 -1.27
C ASP A 63 4.12 -7.83 -0.62
N ALA A 64 4.44 -6.55 -0.84
CA ALA A 64 3.63 -5.42 -0.40
C ALA A 64 2.17 -5.53 -0.88
N LEU A 65 1.96 -6.03 -2.11
CA LEU A 65 0.62 -6.20 -2.65
C LEU A 65 -0.15 -7.32 -1.94
N ASP A 66 0.50 -8.43 -1.61
CA ASP A 66 -0.11 -9.55 -0.88
C ASP A 66 -0.49 -9.15 0.55
N GLU A 67 0.37 -8.41 1.23
CA GLU A 67 0.10 -7.85 2.57
C GLU A 67 -1.08 -6.88 2.58
N LEU A 68 -1.19 -6.03 1.56
CA LEU A 68 -2.32 -5.15 1.37
C LEU A 68 -3.62 -5.93 1.11
N HIS A 69 -3.58 -7.02 0.33
CA HIS A 69 -4.75 -7.87 0.13
C HIS A 69 -5.17 -8.59 1.41
N ARG A 70 -4.22 -9.12 2.20
CA ARG A 70 -4.48 -9.68 3.54
C ARG A 70 -5.16 -8.64 4.43
N SER A 71 -4.65 -7.42 4.42
CA SER A 71 -5.22 -6.29 5.17
C SER A 71 -6.66 -5.99 4.77
N LEU A 72 -6.93 -5.92 3.46
CA LEU A 72 -8.28 -5.68 2.96
C LEU A 72 -9.25 -6.80 3.36
N ASN A 73 -8.79 -8.05 3.37
CA ASN A 73 -9.60 -9.21 3.78
C ASN A 73 -9.99 -9.14 5.26
N VAL A 74 -9.08 -8.73 6.14
CA VAL A 74 -9.39 -8.49 7.56
C VAL A 74 -10.37 -7.32 7.71
N LEU A 75 -10.14 -6.20 7.03
CA LEU A 75 -11.02 -5.03 7.09
C LEU A 75 -12.46 -5.31 6.60
N ARG A 76 -12.66 -6.31 5.74
CA ARG A 76 -13.98 -6.80 5.30
C ARG A 76 -14.70 -7.69 6.32
N ARG A 77 -13.97 -8.24 7.30
CA ARG A 77 -14.45 -9.23 8.26
C ARG A 77 -14.19 -8.80 9.71
N LEU A 78 -14.22 -7.49 9.97
CA LEU A 78 -14.01 -6.95 11.31
C LEU A 78 -15.06 -7.49 12.28
N SER A 79 -14.60 -7.91 13.46
CA SER A 79 -15.44 -8.46 14.51
C SER A 79 -15.11 -7.78 15.84
N ARG A 80 -16.14 -7.42 16.60
CA ARG A 80 -15.96 -6.83 17.96
C ARG A 80 -15.17 -7.76 18.89
N ARG A 81 -15.30 -9.08 18.73
CA ARG A 81 -14.63 -10.07 19.59
C ARG A 81 -13.13 -10.18 19.33
N THR A 82 -12.70 -9.97 18.08
CA THR A 82 -11.30 -10.13 17.65
C THR A 82 -10.67 -8.81 17.20
N PHE A 83 -11.32 -7.68 17.48
CA PHE A 83 -10.95 -6.38 16.91
C PHE A 83 -9.50 -6.00 17.24
N GLY A 84 -9.06 -6.21 18.48
CA GLY A 84 -7.69 -5.90 18.90
C GLY A 84 -6.64 -6.66 18.07
N THR A 85 -6.78 -7.98 17.96
CA THR A 85 -5.89 -8.82 17.13
C THR A 85 -5.95 -8.41 15.66
N GLN A 86 -7.15 -8.16 15.13
CA GLN A 86 -7.32 -7.72 13.74
C GLN A 86 -6.64 -6.37 13.48
N MET A 87 -6.69 -5.42 14.42
CA MET A 87 -5.97 -4.14 14.26
C MET A 87 -4.45 -4.33 14.34
N GLY A 88 -3.98 -5.26 15.18
CA GLY A 88 -2.58 -5.68 15.23
C GLY A 88 -2.10 -6.22 13.88
N ASP A 89 -2.83 -7.19 13.32
CA ASP A 89 -2.53 -7.78 12.00
C ASP A 89 -2.47 -6.71 10.90
N LEU A 90 -3.43 -5.78 10.87
CA LEU A 90 -3.46 -4.70 9.90
C LEU A 90 -2.25 -3.77 10.02
N ASN A 91 -1.88 -3.39 11.24
CA ASN A 91 -0.70 -2.55 11.46
C ASN A 91 0.58 -3.27 11.00
N THR A 92 0.71 -4.56 11.31
CA THR A 92 1.86 -5.36 10.90
C THR A 92 1.97 -5.42 9.37
N TRP A 93 0.90 -5.83 8.68
CA TRP A 93 0.95 -6.03 7.23
C TRP A 93 1.07 -4.72 6.44
N ILE A 94 0.40 -3.63 6.87
CA ILE A 94 0.55 -2.35 6.15
C ILE A 94 1.94 -1.73 6.41
N SER A 95 2.52 -1.95 7.59
CA SER A 95 3.89 -1.49 7.89
C SER A 95 4.92 -2.29 7.09
N ALA A 96 4.75 -3.60 6.95
CA ALA A 96 5.60 -4.42 6.10
C ALA A 96 5.51 -3.96 4.63
N ALA A 97 4.32 -3.62 4.13
CA ALA A 97 4.16 -3.13 2.77
C ALA A 97 4.88 -1.77 2.53
N LEU A 98 5.04 -0.96 3.59
CA LEU A 98 5.88 0.24 3.55
C LEU A 98 7.36 -0.12 3.50
N THR A 99 7.81 -1.06 4.33
CA THR A 99 9.20 -1.55 4.34
C THR A 99 9.60 -2.15 3.00
N ASP A 100 8.72 -2.89 2.34
CA ASP A 100 8.97 -3.46 1.01
C ASP A 100 9.11 -2.40 -0.09
N GLN A 101 8.25 -1.37 -0.03
CA GLN A 101 8.31 -0.22 -0.93
C GLN A 101 9.58 0.60 -0.71
N ASP A 102 10.00 0.78 0.55
CA ASP A 102 11.23 1.46 0.94
C ASP A 102 12.47 0.68 0.48
N THR A 103 12.47 -0.64 0.69
CA THR A 103 13.53 -1.56 0.21
C THR A 103 13.71 -1.47 -1.31
N CYS A 104 12.61 -1.38 -2.07
CA CYS A 104 12.70 -1.12 -3.51
C CYS A 104 13.41 0.21 -3.81
N LEU A 105 13.10 1.29 -3.08
CA LEU A 105 13.72 2.60 -3.29
C LEU A 105 15.22 2.58 -2.97
N ASP A 106 15.59 1.91 -1.88
CA ASP A 106 16.99 1.75 -1.42
C ASP A 106 17.85 0.98 -2.43
N GLY A 107 17.27 0.03 -3.16
CA GLY A 107 17.94 -0.68 -4.25
C GLY A 107 18.50 0.24 -5.35
N PHE A 108 17.94 1.46 -5.48
CA PHE A 108 18.35 2.46 -6.46
C PHE A 108 19.02 3.70 -5.83
N GLN A 109 19.42 3.65 -4.56
CA GLN A 109 20.12 4.76 -3.92
C GLN A 109 21.45 5.07 -4.63
N GLY A 110 21.68 6.33 -4.98
CA GLY A 110 22.87 6.78 -5.72
C GLY A 110 22.85 6.50 -7.23
N GLU A 111 21.83 5.79 -7.73
CA GLU A 111 21.66 5.52 -9.16
C GLU A 111 21.01 6.71 -9.87
N ASN A 112 21.42 6.95 -11.12
CA ASN A 112 20.96 8.09 -11.91
C ASN A 112 20.35 7.64 -13.24
N GLY A 113 19.49 8.50 -13.80
CA GLY A 113 18.91 8.32 -15.13
C GLY A 113 17.39 8.39 -15.14
N ARG A 114 16.84 8.86 -16.27
CA ARG A 114 15.41 9.18 -16.40
C ARG A 114 14.48 8.01 -16.04
N LYS A 115 14.85 6.77 -16.38
CA LYS A 115 14.04 5.57 -16.08
C LYS A 115 14.04 5.26 -14.58
N ILE A 116 15.18 5.41 -13.91
CA ILE A 116 15.34 5.17 -12.47
C ILE A 116 14.55 6.22 -11.69
N GLN A 117 14.68 7.50 -12.05
CA GLN A 117 13.91 8.58 -11.44
C GLN A 117 12.39 8.38 -11.61
N LEU A 118 11.94 7.97 -12.80
CA LEU A 118 10.52 7.66 -13.03
C LEU A 118 10.04 6.47 -12.22
N LEU A 119 10.87 5.45 -12.02
CA LEU A 119 10.59 4.32 -11.15
C LEU A 119 10.46 4.77 -9.70
N GLN A 120 11.47 5.46 -9.16
CA GLN A 120 11.51 5.94 -7.78
C GLN A 120 10.29 6.83 -7.48
N ASN A 121 9.96 7.77 -8.38
CA ASN A 121 8.80 8.63 -8.21
C ASN A 121 7.47 7.85 -8.15
N ARG A 122 7.34 6.76 -8.91
CA ARG A 122 6.13 5.93 -8.89
C ARG A 122 6.03 5.11 -7.61
N VAL A 123 7.13 4.53 -7.15
CA VAL A 123 7.19 3.76 -5.90
C VAL A 123 6.98 4.67 -4.70
N LEU A 124 7.65 5.82 -4.64
CA LEU A 124 7.50 6.82 -3.58
C LEU A 124 6.07 7.34 -3.48
N LYS A 125 5.40 7.55 -4.62
CA LYS A 125 3.98 7.89 -4.62
C LYS A 125 3.12 6.77 -4.01
N ALA A 126 3.39 5.51 -4.32
CA ALA A 126 2.69 4.38 -3.71
C ALA A 126 2.96 4.34 -2.19
N TYR A 127 4.21 4.55 -1.76
CA TYR A 127 4.62 4.67 -0.36
C TYR A 127 3.77 5.69 0.41
N TYR A 128 3.61 6.91 -0.10
CA TYR A 128 2.78 7.91 0.58
C TYR A 128 1.30 7.50 0.66
N ILE A 129 0.78 6.81 -0.36
CA ILE A 129 -0.61 6.33 -0.34
C ILE A 129 -0.78 5.16 0.64
N THR A 130 0.21 4.27 0.75
CA THR A 130 0.28 3.22 1.77
C THR A 130 0.33 3.84 3.17
N SER A 131 1.14 4.87 3.38
CA SER A 131 1.25 5.60 4.66
C SER A 131 -0.08 6.24 5.06
N ASN A 132 -0.80 6.86 4.10
CA ASN A 132 -2.15 7.36 4.34
C ASN A 132 -3.14 6.25 4.74
N ALA A 133 -3.05 5.06 4.13
CA ALA A 133 -3.87 3.92 4.51
C ALA A 133 -3.55 3.42 5.92
N LEU A 134 -2.28 3.38 6.32
CA LEU A 134 -1.87 3.07 7.69
C LEU A 134 -2.45 4.06 8.69
N ALA A 135 -2.41 5.37 8.38
CA ALA A 135 -3.00 6.39 9.24
C ALA A 135 -4.51 6.19 9.46
N LEU A 136 -5.24 5.79 8.40
CA LEU A 136 -6.67 5.48 8.50
C LEU A 136 -6.95 4.23 9.34
N VAL A 137 -6.11 3.19 9.22
CA VAL A 137 -6.20 1.99 10.06
C VAL A 137 -5.89 2.30 11.51
N SER A 138 -4.84 3.08 11.79
CA SER A 138 -4.52 3.56 13.14
C SER A 138 -5.67 4.41 13.73
N LYS A 139 -6.34 5.23 12.91
CA LYS A 139 -7.53 5.97 13.34
C LYS A 139 -8.70 5.04 13.66
N LEU A 140 -8.91 3.99 12.89
CA LEU A 140 -9.91 2.95 13.20
C LEU A 140 -9.59 2.25 14.51
N ALA A 141 -8.33 1.88 14.75
CA ALA A 141 -7.91 1.21 15.98
C ALA A 141 -8.18 2.06 17.23
N THR A 142 -7.92 3.37 17.16
CA THR A 142 -8.15 4.31 18.27
C THR A 142 -9.62 4.68 18.48
N THR A 143 -10.42 4.74 17.42
CA THR A 143 -11.85 5.09 17.51
C THR A 143 -12.73 3.89 17.87
N GLY A 144 -12.27 2.67 17.57
CA GLY A 144 -13.02 1.44 17.77
C GLY A 144 -14.22 1.28 16.81
N LEU A 145 -14.90 0.14 16.89
CA LEU A 145 -16.11 -0.15 16.11
C LEU A 145 -17.35 0.62 16.61
N GLY A 146 -17.26 1.32 17.75
CA GLY A 146 -18.38 2.02 18.40
C GLY A 146 -18.86 3.31 17.72
N SER A 147 -18.27 3.68 16.58
CA SER A 147 -18.73 4.79 15.73
C SER A 147 -19.76 4.35 14.67
N ILE A 148 -20.24 3.11 14.75
CA ILE A 148 -21.37 2.59 13.98
C ILE A 148 -22.62 2.82 14.83
N SER A 149 -23.45 3.77 14.43
CA SER A 149 -24.88 3.73 14.75
C SER A 149 -25.43 2.49 14.04
N ASP A 150 -25.73 1.41 14.78
CA ASP A 150 -26.73 0.46 14.31
C ASP A 150 -28.09 1.20 14.30
N PRO A 151 -29.00 0.91 13.36
CA PRO A 151 -30.32 1.53 13.32
C PRO A 151 -31.14 1.27 14.59
#